data_AF-A0A1E4PMC9-F1
#
_entry.id   AF-A0A1E4PMC9-F1
#
_cell.length_a   1.000
_cell.length_b   1.000
_cell.length_c   1.000
_cell.angle_alpha   90.00
_cell.angle_beta   90.00
_cell.angle_gamma   90.00
#
_symmetry.space_group_name_H-M   'P 1'
#
loop_
_entity.id
_entity.type
_entity.pdbx_description
1 polymer ?
#
loop_
_entity_poly.entity_id
_entity_poly.type
_entity_poly.pdbx_seq_one_letter_code
_entity_poly.pdbx_strand_id
1 'polypeptide(L)'
;MLSFGRYLYVITQKCTYRVQMADQVDPDRKNPALPPAFQQKLFDLGTDSELLRKTLMQAKVLFRKEFLGINVEKAMELTLDALAELAALHEASESFAASEQTALDRMGANPSKHSSQTVPSVGSVQTQCKTFAQKADHFAGKLLKIVPLFYAEQKGKNWDDLASMANGRYGVDDPFCKMLDIAVPVLKLVRNTRDCLEHHRSGVVVRDFEPEPDGRIAVPTIEVNFRGSTLPRYRISSFMSQVERQLVDTFEMLSVHMSSKCMKPFAGIPMQIGPLPEDMQNAWHVRFAYGMYEQNGRFIPCG
;
A
#
# COMPACT_ATOMS: atom_id res chain seq x y z
N MET A 1 -0.32 19.71 6.49
CA MET A 1 0.27 20.18 5.22
C MET A 1 1.68 19.62 5.09
N LEU A 2 2.10 19.27 3.88
CA LEU A 2 3.44 18.75 3.54
C LEU A 2 3.98 19.52 2.34
N SER A 3 5.28 19.82 2.32
CA SER A 3 5.92 20.43 1.15
C SER A 3 7.12 19.59 0.73
N PHE A 4 7.11 19.16 -0.53
CA PHE A 4 8.22 18.46 -1.19
C PHE A 4 8.05 18.63 -2.70
N GLY A 5 9.16 18.66 -3.44
CA GLY A 5 9.15 19.04 -4.84
C GLY A 5 8.68 20.48 -5.03
N ARG A 6 7.88 20.69 -6.09
CA ARG A 6 7.31 22.01 -6.42
C ARG A 6 5.92 22.24 -5.84
N TYR A 7 5.39 21.33 -5.01
CA TYR A 7 4.00 21.39 -4.60
C TYR A 7 3.84 21.47 -3.08
N LEU A 8 2.73 22.08 -2.68
CA LEU A 8 2.21 21.99 -1.32
C LEU A 8 1.09 20.96 -1.30
N TYR A 9 1.14 20.02 -0.37
CA TYR A 9 0.10 19.01 -0.18
C TYR A 9 -0.71 19.33 1.08
N VAL A 10 -2.02 19.44 0.91
CA VAL A 10 -2.97 19.69 2.00
C VAL A 10 -3.73 18.40 2.25
N ILE A 11 -3.56 17.83 3.43
CA ILE A 11 -4.23 16.61 3.87
C ILE A 11 -5.32 17.04 4.85
N THR A 12 -6.57 16.74 4.52
CA THR A 12 -7.73 16.93 5.39
C THR A 12 -8.09 15.59 6.04
N GLN A 13 -9.18 15.55 6.82
CA GLN A 13 -9.69 14.31 7.39
C GLN A 13 -10.03 13.26 6.34
N LYS A 14 -10.60 13.69 5.20
CA LYS A 14 -11.13 12.80 4.17
C LYS A 14 -10.35 12.78 2.85
N CYS A 15 -9.64 13.86 2.53
CA CYS A 15 -9.06 14.02 1.20
C CYS A 15 -7.62 14.56 1.26
N THR A 16 -6.88 14.31 0.19
CA THR A 16 -5.56 14.89 -0.03
C THR A 16 -5.58 15.73 -1.30
N TYR A 17 -5.08 16.96 -1.19
CA TYR A 17 -5.02 17.94 -2.27
C TYR A 17 -3.58 18.32 -2.58
N ARG A 18 -3.33 18.60 -3.85
CA ARG A 18 -2.15 19.31 -4.33
C ARG A 18 -2.51 20.77 -4.53
N VAL A 19 -1.65 21.66 -4.04
CA VAL A 19 -1.77 23.11 -4.18
C VAL A 19 -0.56 23.62 -4.95
N GLN A 20 -0.84 24.45 -5.95
CA GLN A 20 0.15 25.14 -6.77
C GLN A 20 -0.14 26.64 -6.77
N MET A 21 0.87 27.47 -6.48
CA MET A 21 0.72 28.92 -6.45
C MET A 21 0.74 29.52 -7.86
N ALA A 22 0.14 30.69 -8.06
CA ALA A 22 0.12 31.39 -9.35
C ALA A 22 1.51 31.55 -9.96
N ASP A 23 2.49 31.98 -9.15
CA ASP A 23 3.89 32.17 -9.56
C ASP A 23 4.58 30.86 -10.01
N GLN A 24 4.04 29.70 -9.65
CA GLN A 24 4.54 28.41 -10.12
C GLN A 24 3.96 27.99 -11.46
N VAL A 25 2.80 28.55 -11.84
CA VAL A 25 2.11 28.32 -13.12
C VAL A 25 2.60 29.34 -14.16
N ASP A 26 2.74 30.60 -13.75
CA ASP A 26 3.21 31.71 -14.59
C ASP A 26 4.30 32.51 -13.86
N PRO A 27 5.56 32.01 -13.87
CA PRO A 27 6.67 32.65 -13.17
C PRO A 27 6.97 34.08 -13.65
N ASP A 28 6.65 34.37 -14.92
CA ASP A 28 6.88 35.67 -15.54
C ASP A 28 5.72 36.66 -15.26
N ARG A 29 4.65 36.21 -14.58
CA ARG A 29 3.44 37.00 -14.25
C ARG A 29 2.83 37.70 -15.46
N LYS A 30 2.80 37.02 -16.61
CA LYS A 30 2.21 37.52 -17.86
C LYS A 30 0.69 37.54 -17.81
N ASN A 31 0.07 36.72 -16.97
CA ASN A 31 -1.38 36.63 -16.79
C ASN A 31 -1.80 37.14 -15.40
N PRO A 32 -2.22 38.41 -15.27
CA PRO A 32 -2.66 38.97 -14.00
C PRO A 32 -4.01 38.41 -13.52
N ALA A 33 -4.74 37.64 -14.34
CA ALA A 33 -6.05 37.09 -13.99
C ALA A 33 -5.97 35.73 -13.27
N LEU A 34 -4.77 35.16 -13.06
CA LEU A 34 -4.65 33.89 -12.36
C LEU A 34 -5.09 34.03 -10.89
N PRO A 35 -5.87 33.08 -10.35
CA PRO A 35 -6.12 33.02 -8.91
C PRO A 35 -4.81 32.79 -8.15
N PRO A 36 -4.71 33.19 -6.86
CA PRO A 36 -3.48 33.07 -6.07
C PRO A 36 -2.95 31.64 -5.96
N ALA A 37 -3.85 30.65 -5.95
CA ALA A 37 -3.53 29.24 -5.86
C ALA A 37 -4.55 28.38 -6.61
N PHE A 38 -4.06 27.28 -7.16
CA PHE A 38 -4.83 26.20 -7.77
C PHE A 38 -4.80 25.00 -6.85
N GLN A 39 -5.96 24.40 -6.60
CA GLN A 39 -6.09 23.19 -5.78
C GLN A 39 -6.62 22.05 -6.65
N GLN A 40 -5.99 20.88 -6.55
CA GLN A 40 -6.43 19.65 -7.21
C GLN A 40 -6.55 18.54 -6.18
N LYS A 41 -7.72 17.92 -6.08
CA LYS A 41 -7.89 16.70 -5.29
C LYS A 41 -7.10 15.57 -5.94
N LEU A 42 -6.22 14.92 -5.17
CA LEU A 42 -5.46 13.76 -5.62
C LEU A 42 -6.14 12.46 -5.22
N PHE A 43 -6.55 12.36 -3.96
CA PHE A 43 -7.13 11.15 -3.38
C PHE A 43 -8.31 11.48 -2.47
N ASP A 44 -9.28 10.57 -2.43
CA ASP A 44 -10.31 10.50 -1.39
C ASP A 44 -9.77 9.75 -0.14
N LEU A 45 -8.52 10.04 0.21
CA LEU A 45 -7.83 9.55 1.39
C LEU A 45 -7.31 10.74 2.19
N GLY A 46 -7.69 10.82 3.46
CA GLY A 46 -7.23 11.83 4.42
C GLY A 46 -6.72 11.19 5.70
N THR A 47 -6.61 11.96 6.78
CA THR A 47 -6.10 11.46 8.07
C THR A 47 -6.96 10.37 8.71
N ASP A 48 -8.22 10.20 8.29
CA ASP A 48 -9.10 9.12 8.76
C ASP A 48 -8.78 7.78 8.07
N SER A 49 -8.03 7.79 6.96
CA SER A 49 -7.69 6.59 6.19
C SER A 49 -6.42 5.94 6.73
N GLU A 50 -6.52 4.66 7.13
CA GLU A 50 -5.33 3.87 7.49
C GLU A 50 -4.32 3.78 6.34
N LEU A 51 -4.78 3.73 5.09
CA LEU A 51 -3.91 3.68 3.91
C LEU A 51 -2.97 4.88 3.87
N LEU A 52 -3.51 6.09 4.07
CA LEU A 52 -2.72 7.32 4.08
C LEU A 52 -1.84 7.42 5.32
N ARG A 53 -2.35 7.00 6.49
CA ARG A 53 -1.63 7.02 7.76
C ARG A 53 -0.37 6.14 7.72
N LYS A 54 -0.54 4.88 7.32
CA LYS A 54 0.54 3.88 7.28
C LYS A 54 1.52 4.08 6.13
N THR A 55 1.17 4.89 5.13
CA THR A 55 2.06 5.23 4.00
C THR A 55 2.65 6.62 4.11
N LEU A 56 1.96 7.65 3.60
CA LEU A 56 2.49 9.00 3.45
C LEU A 56 2.78 9.69 4.79
N MET A 57 1.90 9.53 5.78
CA MET A 57 2.13 10.14 7.10
C MET A 57 3.26 9.44 7.84
N GLN A 58 3.30 8.12 7.80
CA GLN A 58 4.39 7.35 8.41
C GLN A 58 5.73 7.66 7.74
N ALA A 59 5.78 7.74 6.41
CA ALA A 59 6.96 8.15 5.66
C ALA A 59 7.41 9.58 6.00
N LYS A 60 6.48 10.54 6.15
CA LYS A 60 6.82 11.90 6.59
C LYS A 60 7.57 11.90 7.92
N VAL A 61 7.13 11.07 8.87
CA VAL A 61 7.74 10.99 10.21
C VAL A 61 9.10 10.27 10.17
N LEU A 62 9.26 9.28 9.30
CA LEU A 62 10.47 8.44 9.25
C LEU A 62 11.53 8.94 8.28
N PHE A 63 11.14 9.52 7.15
CA PHE A 63 12.04 10.00 6.10
C PHE A 63 12.53 11.40 6.44
N ARG A 64 13.35 11.49 7.48
CA ARG A 64 13.89 12.74 8.01
C ARG A 64 15.36 12.89 7.66
N LYS A 65 15.71 14.02 7.05
CA LYS A 65 17.10 14.33 6.66
C LYS A 65 18.04 14.46 7.86
N GLU A 66 17.49 14.75 9.03
CA GLU A 66 18.25 14.84 10.28
C GLU A 66 18.77 13.48 10.73
N PHE A 67 18.03 12.41 10.40
CA PHE A 67 18.35 11.05 10.84
C PHE A 67 18.85 10.16 9.69
N LEU A 68 18.63 10.52 8.43
CA LEU A 68 18.94 9.67 7.28
C LEU A 68 19.91 10.32 6.30
N GLY A 69 20.73 9.49 5.67
CA GLY A 69 21.67 9.89 4.61
C GLY A 69 21.13 9.78 3.19
N ILE A 70 19.80 9.73 3.03
CA ILE A 70 19.14 9.45 1.75
C ILE A 70 18.62 10.73 1.08
N ASN A 71 18.26 10.65 -0.20
CA ASN A 71 17.47 11.70 -0.85
C ASN A 71 16.01 11.63 -0.36
N VAL A 72 15.71 12.37 0.71
CA VAL A 72 14.39 12.41 1.36
C VAL A 72 13.30 12.93 0.43
N GLU A 73 13.58 13.96 -0.36
CA GLU A 73 12.62 14.51 -1.31
C GLU A 73 12.21 13.43 -2.32
N LYS A 74 13.18 12.69 -2.86
CA LYS A 74 12.88 11.59 -3.77
C LYS A 74 12.12 10.45 -3.11
N ALA A 75 12.43 10.12 -1.86
CA ALA A 75 11.71 9.11 -1.10
C ALA A 75 10.24 9.50 -0.87
N MET A 76 9.97 10.78 -0.59
CA MET A 76 8.62 11.30 -0.43
C MET A 76 7.84 11.33 -1.75
N GLU A 77 8.48 11.69 -2.87
CA GLU A 77 7.86 11.58 -4.21
C GLU A 77 7.45 10.13 -4.53
N LEU A 78 8.35 9.17 -4.32
CA LEU A 78 8.07 7.75 -4.55
C LEU A 78 6.98 7.22 -3.61
N THR A 79 6.91 7.74 -2.39
CA THR A 79 5.84 7.42 -1.44
C THR A 79 4.49 7.93 -1.94
N LEU A 80 4.44 9.16 -2.47
CA LEU A 80 3.22 9.71 -3.04
C LEU A 80 2.76 8.91 -4.27
N ASP A 81 3.69 8.53 -5.14
CA ASP A 81 3.43 7.65 -6.28
C ASP A 81 2.89 6.28 -5.84
N ALA A 82 3.45 5.71 -4.76
CA ALA A 82 2.96 4.46 -4.19
C ALA A 82 1.54 4.64 -3.64
N LEU A 83 1.28 5.70 -2.87
CA LEU A 83 -0.06 6.01 -2.36
C LEU A 83 -1.09 6.17 -3.49
N ALA A 84 -0.69 6.71 -4.65
CA ALA A 84 -1.59 6.82 -5.80
C ALA A 84 -2.01 5.45 -6.36
N GLU A 85 -1.07 4.51 -6.48
CA GLU A 85 -1.40 3.13 -6.90
C GLU A 85 -2.21 2.40 -5.83
N LEU A 86 -1.94 2.64 -4.55
CA LEU A 86 -2.69 2.08 -3.43
C LEU A 86 -4.12 2.62 -3.37
N ALA A 87 -4.34 3.92 -3.64
CA ALA A 87 -5.67 4.50 -3.70
C ALA A 87 -6.51 3.86 -4.81
N ALA A 88 -5.92 3.67 -6.00
CA ALA A 88 -6.58 3.00 -7.11
C ALA A 88 -6.80 1.49 -6.85
N LEU A 89 -5.88 0.85 -6.13
CA LEU A 89 -6.05 -0.54 -5.66
C LEU A 89 -7.27 -0.65 -4.73
N HIS A 90 -7.37 0.26 -3.78
CA HIS A 90 -8.46 0.30 -2.81
C HIS A 90 -9.81 0.53 -3.47
N GLU A 91 -9.89 1.48 -4.41
CA GLU A 91 -11.10 1.70 -5.20
C GLU A 91 -11.54 0.44 -5.97
N ALA A 92 -10.58 -0.29 -6.56
CA ALA A 92 -10.87 -1.54 -7.26
C ALA A 92 -11.39 -2.64 -6.30
N SER A 93 -10.81 -2.74 -5.09
CA SER A 93 -11.23 -3.67 -4.05
C SER A 93 -12.65 -3.38 -3.54
N GLU A 94 -12.91 -2.13 -3.17
CA GLU A 94 -14.22 -1.69 -2.66
C GLU A 94 -15.32 -1.82 -3.73
N SER A 95 -15.02 -1.47 -4.97
CA SER A 95 -15.95 -1.61 -6.10
C SER A 95 -16.31 -3.08 -6.36
N PHE A 96 -15.33 -3.99 -6.27
CA PHE A 96 -15.58 -5.43 -6.37
C PHE A 96 -16.48 -5.90 -5.22
N ALA A 97 -16.14 -5.55 -3.98
CA ALA A 97 -16.88 -5.97 -2.79
C ALA A 97 -18.34 -5.47 -2.82
N ALA A 98 -18.56 -4.22 -3.22
CA ALA A 98 -19.90 -3.66 -3.38
C ALA A 98 -20.71 -4.38 -4.48
N SER A 99 -20.08 -4.73 -5.59
CA SER A 99 -20.72 -5.46 -6.69
C SER A 99 -21.09 -6.89 -6.29
N GLU A 100 -20.18 -7.58 -5.60
CA GLU A 100 -20.41 -8.92 -5.05
C GLU A 100 -21.56 -8.89 -4.02
N GLN A 101 -21.57 -7.93 -3.10
CA GLN A 101 -22.63 -7.79 -2.10
C GLN A 101 -23.99 -7.51 -2.76
N THR A 102 -24.03 -6.63 -3.77
CA THR A 102 -25.24 -6.34 -4.53
C THR A 102 -25.80 -7.60 -5.21
N ALA A 103 -24.93 -8.45 -5.75
CA ALA A 103 -25.32 -9.73 -6.36
C ALA A 103 -25.88 -10.71 -5.32
N LEU A 104 -25.27 -10.79 -4.13
CA LEU A 104 -25.75 -11.60 -3.01
C LEU A 104 -27.11 -11.13 -2.49
N ASP A 105 -27.30 -9.82 -2.34
CA ASP A 105 -28.55 -9.24 -1.85
C ASP A 105 -29.71 -9.55 -2.82
N ARG A 106 -29.44 -9.47 -4.13
CA ARG A 106 -30.42 -9.83 -5.18
C ARG A 106 -30.80 -11.31 -5.15
N MET A 107 -29.85 -12.20 -4.82
CA MET A 107 -30.16 -13.62 -4.62
C MET A 107 -31.06 -13.83 -3.41
N GLY A 108 -30.77 -13.18 -2.28
CA GLY A 108 -31.56 -13.31 -1.05
C GLY A 108 -33.00 -12.80 -1.20
N ALA A 109 -33.20 -11.74 -1.98
CA ALA A 109 -34.51 -11.14 -2.22
C ALA A 109 -35.42 -11.93 -3.18
N ASN A 110 -34.86 -12.84 -3.99
CA ASN A 110 -35.61 -13.63 -4.97
C ASN A 110 -35.44 -15.15 -4.70
N PRO A 111 -36.10 -15.70 -3.66
CA PRO A 111 -36.10 -17.13 -3.44
C PRO A 111 -36.69 -17.86 -4.66
N SER A 112 -36.06 -18.97 -5.04
CA SER A 112 -36.32 -19.69 -6.29
C SER A 112 -37.80 -19.98 -6.51
N LYS A 113 -38.30 -19.72 -7.73
CA LYS A 113 -39.59 -20.23 -8.19
C LYS A 113 -39.37 -21.67 -8.70
N HIS A 114 -40.30 -22.56 -8.36
CA HIS A 114 -40.28 -24.04 -8.38
C HIS A 114 -39.68 -24.82 -9.58
N SER A 115 -39.00 -24.22 -10.56
CA SER A 115 -38.38 -24.95 -11.68
C SER A 115 -37.06 -24.38 -12.20
N SER A 116 -36.60 -23.21 -11.74
CA SER A 116 -35.31 -22.65 -12.17
C SER A 116 -34.69 -21.75 -11.09
N GLN A 117 -33.38 -21.87 -10.94
CA GLN A 117 -32.58 -21.02 -10.05
C GLN A 117 -31.73 -20.09 -10.91
N THR A 118 -31.89 -18.78 -10.71
CA THR A 118 -31.04 -17.78 -11.36
C THR A 118 -29.72 -17.68 -10.60
N VAL A 119 -28.60 -17.89 -11.31
CA VAL A 119 -27.25 -17.61 -10.78
C VAL A 119 -26.96 -16.14 -11.04
N PRO A 120 -26.58 -15.33 -10.04
CA PRO A 120 -26.23 -13.94 -10.27
C PRO A 120 -24.86 -13.85 -10.96
N SER A 121 -24.43 -12.63 -11.27
CA SER A 121 -23.07 -12.37 -11.72
C SER A 121 -22.61 -11.03 -11.17
N VAL A 122 -21.31 -10.94 -10.85
CA VAL A 122 -20.64 -9.64 -10.73
C VAL A 122 -20.38 -9.08 -12.13
N GLY A 123 -20.04 -9.95 -13.08
CA GLY A 123 -19.69 -9.58 -14.45
C GLY A 123 -18.25 -9.05 -14.54
N SER A 124 -17.55 -9.41 -15.62
CA SER A 124 -16.18 -8.96 -15.90
C SER A 124 -15.17 -9.23 -14.76
N VAL A 125 -15.39 -10.28 -13.95
CA VAL A 125 -14.57 -10.63 -12.77
C VAL A 125 -13.09 -10.76 -13.11
N GLN A 126 -12.76 -11.34 -14.26
CA GLN A 126 -11.37 -11.45 -14.72
C GLN A 126 -10.73 -10.08 -14.97
N THR A 127 -11.46 -9.15 -15.57
CA THR A 127 -10.99 -7.76 -15.81
C THR A 127 -10.78 -7.04 -14.48
N GLN A 128 -11.71 -7.17 -13.54
CA GLN A 128 -11.59 -6.55 -12.22
C GLN A 128 -10.40 -7.11 -11.43
N CYS A 129 -10.21 -8.43 -11.43
CA CYS A 129 -9.02 -9.08 -10.85
C CYS A 129 -7.72 -8.60 -11.51
N LYS A 130 -7.72 -8.44 -12.84
CA LYS A 130 -6.56 -7.94 -13.58
C LYS A 130 -6.22 -6.51 -13.15
N THR A 131 -7.21 -5.61 -13.11
CA THR A 131 -7.01 -4.23 -12.66
C THR A 131 -6.46 -4.17 -11.23
N PHE A 132 -7.04 -4.95 -10.32
CA PHE A 132 -6.54 -5.05 -8.95
C PHE A 132 -5.07 -5.53 -8.91
N ALA A 133 -4.76 -6.65 -9.57
CA ALA A 133 -3.41 -7.22 -9.57
C ALA A 133 -2.37 -6.27 -10.20
N GLN A 134 -2.76 -5.52 -11.24
CA GLN A 134 -1.93 -4.46 -11.84
C GLN A 134 -1.59 -3.36 -10.83
N LYS A 135 -2.60 -2.81 -10.15
CA LYS A 135 -2.40 -1.75 -9.15
C LYS A 135 -1.58 -2.21 -7.97
N ALA A 136 -1.79 -3.44 -7.51
CA ALA A 136 -1.01 -4.06 -6.45
C ALA A 136 0.48 -4.24 -6.85
N ASP A 137 0.75 -4.75 -8.07
CA ASP A 137 2.13 -4.92 -8.56
C ASP A 137 2.82 -3.57 -8.81
N HIS A 138 2.09 -2.57 -9.32
CA HIS A 138 2.62 -1.22 -9.48
C HIS A 138 2.97 -0.58 -8.13
N PHE A 139 2.10 -0.69 -7.13
CA PHE A 139 2.39 -0.27 -5.76
C PHE A 139 3.68 -0.92 -5.24
N ALA A 140 3.78 -2.25 -5.34
CA ALA A 140 4.96 -2.99 -4.94
C ALA A 140 6.21 -2.49 -5.70
N GLY A 141 6.10 -2.29 -7.02
CA GLY A 141 7.19 -1.75 -7.83
C GLY A 141 7.62 -0.34 -7.42
N LYS A 142 6.70 0.53 -6.99
CA LYS A 142 7.01 1.87 -6.46
C LYS A 142 7.69 1.78 -5.10
N LEU A 143 7.22 0.91 -4.20
CA LEU A 143 7.86 0.65 -2.92
C LEU A 143 9.29 0.14 -3.10
N LEU A 144 9.52 -0.80 -4.02
CA LEU A 144 10.85 -1.33 -4.30
C LEU A 144 11.82 -0.25 -4.81
N LYS A 145 11.33 0.80 -5.49
CA LYS A 145 12.16 1.94 -5.94
C LYS A 145 12.65 2.82 -4.80
N ILE A 146 12.05 2.75 -3.61
CA ILE A 146 12.52 3.47 -2.42
C ILE A 146 13.77 2.80 -1.85
N VAL A 147 13.87 1.48 -1.97
CA VAL A 147 14.92 0.67 -1.33
C VAL A 147 16.34 1.08 -1.73
N PRO A 148 16.67 1.35 -3.01
CA PRO A 148 18.01 1.81 -3.39
C PRO A 148 18.41 3.17 -2.81
N LEU A 149 17.45 3.97 -2.32
CA LEU A 149 17.77 5.21 -1.60
C LEU A 149 18.41 4.92 -0.24
N PHE A 150 18.05 3.79 0.39
CA PHE A 150 18.59 3.33 1.67
C PHE A 150 19.80 2.42 1.50
N TYR A 151 19.82 1.60 0.44
CA TYR A 151 20.84 0.58 0.17
C TYR A 151 21.34 0.70 -1.27
N ALA A 152 22.23 1.66 -1.53
CA ALA A 152 22.78 1.91 -2.86
C ALA A 152 23.57 0.71 -3.43
N GLU A 153 24.10 -0.14 -2.55
CA GLU A 153 24.82 -1.36 -2.85
C GLU A 153 23.92 -2.54 -3.26
N GLN A 154 22.59 -2.40 -3.15
CA GLN A 154 21.67 -3.44 -3.58
C GLN A 154 21.77 -3.60 -5.10
N LYS A 155 22.54 -4.61 -5.53
CA LYS A 155 22.78 -4.93 -6.95
C LYS A 155 21.54 -5.51 -7.65
N GLY A 156 20.61 -6.04 -6.87
CA GLY A 156 19.41 -6.68 -7.34
C GLY A 156 18.23 -5.72 -7.58
N LYS A 157 17.26 -6.17 -8.37
CA LYS A 157 16.11 -5.37 -8.83
C LYS A 157 14.77 -5.97 -8.40
N ASN A 158 14.78 -7.00 -7.56
CA ASN A 158 13.58 -7.69 -7.08
C ASN A 158 13.58 -7.87 -5.56
N TRP A 159 12.50 -8.43 -5.04
CA TRP A 159 12.27 -8.63 -3.62
C TRP A 159 13.13 -9.74 -3.00
N ASP A 160 13.43 -10.80 -3.74
CA ASP A 160 14.32 -11.88 -3.29
C ASP A 160 15.76 -11.36 -3.10
N ASP A 161 16.18 -10.42 -3.95
CA ASP A 161 17.49 -9.77 -3.82
C ASP A 161 17.58 -8.90 -2.56
N LEU A 162 16.49 -8.20 -2.20
CA LEU A 162 16.40 -7.43 -0.95
C LEU A 162 16.49 -8.35 0.26
N ALA A 163 15.73 -9.45 0.27
CA ALA A 163 15.78 -10.45 1.35
C ALA A 163 17.16 -11.08 1.47
N SER A 164 17.80 -11.43 0.36
CA SER A 164 19.15 -11.99 0.34
C SER A 164 20.19 -11.01 0.89
N MET A 165 20.08 -9.73 0.50
CA MET A 165 20.93 -8.66 1.04
C MET A 165 20.73 -8.49 2.55
N ALA A 166 19.48 -8.39 3.01
CA ALA A 166 19.14 -8.23 4.42
C ALA A 166 19.66 -9.41 5.25
N ASN A 167 19.45 -10.65 4.79
CA ASN A 167 19.94 -11.86 5.44
C ASN A 167 21.46 -11.88 5.55
N GLY A 168 22.17 -11.55 4.47
CA GLY A 168 23.63 -11.49 4.46
C GLY A 168 24.20 -10.40 5.36
N ARG A 169 23.48 -9.28 5.53
CA ARG A 169 23.95 -8.12 6.30
C ARG A 169 23.58 -8.15 7.78
N TYR A 170 22.37 -8.59 8.11
CA TYR A 170 21.80 -8.51 9.46
C TYR A 170 21.61 -9.87 10.12
N GLY A 171 21.66 -10.96 9.36
CA GLY A 171 21.39 -12.32 9.84
C GLY A 171 19.89 -12.67 9.79
N VAL A 172 19.59 -13.95 9.58
CA VAL A 172 18.22 -14.46 9.37
C VAL A 172 17.27 -14.22 10.55
N ASP A 173 17.80 -14.09 11.76
CA ASP A 173 17.00 -13.87 12.97
C ASP A 173 16.61 -12.40 13.19
N ASP A 174 17.18 -11.47 12.42
CA ASP A 174 16.89 -10.04 12.54
C ASP A 174 15.41 -9.76 12.25
N PRO A 175 14.74 -8.88 13.02
CA PRO A 175 13.35 -8.51 12.78
C PRO A 175 13.07 -8.02 11.35
N PHE A 176 14.03 -7.34 10.70
CA PHE A 176 13.87 -6.92 9.32
C PHE A 176 13.80 -8.11 8.36
N CYS A 177 14.65 -9.11 8.55
CA CYS A 177 14.66 -10.34 7.76
C CYS A 177 13.36 -11.13 7.94
N LYS A 178 12.88 -11.28 9.19
CA LYS A 178 11.60 -11.94 9.49
C LYS A 178 10.40 -11.23 8.85
N MET A 179 10.42 -9.90 8.82
CA MET A 179 9.40 -9.13 8.11
C MET A 179 9.42 -9.41 6.61
N LEU A 180 10.60 -9.48 5.99
CA LEU A 180 10.76 -9.83 4.58
C LEU A 180 10.30 -11.27 4.27
N ASP A 181 10.56 -12.23 5.16
CA ASP A 181 10.09 -13.61 5.01
C ASP A 181 8.56 -13.71 4.91
N ILE A 182 7.84 -12.78 5.55
CA ILE A 182 6.38 -12.67 5.47
C ILE A 182 5.95 -11.88 4.22
N ALA A 183 6.59 -10.76 3.94
CA ALA A 183 6.18 -9.83 2.89
C ALA A 183 6.48 -10.36 1.48
N VAL A 184 7.68 -10.92 1.26
CA VAL A 184 8.16 -11.33 -0.06
C VAL A 184 7.25 -12.37 -0.74
N PRO A 185 6.75 -13.42 -0.05
CA PRO A 185 5.80 -14.35 -0.65
C PRO A 185 4.54 -13.68 -1.21
N VAL A 186 3.98 -12.69 -0.50
CA VAL A 186 2.78 -11.98 -0.93
C VAL A 186 3.07 -11.06 -2.11
N LEU A 187 4.21 -10.35 -2.08
CA LEU A 187 4.66 -9.52 -3.20
C LEU A 187 4.86 -10.35 -4.48
N LYS A 188 5.39 -11.58 -4.33
CA LYS A 188 5.53 -12.54 -5.44
C LYS A 188 4.18 -13.07 -5.90
N LEU A 189 3.26 -13.39 -4.98
CA LEU A 189 1.90 -13.82 -5.33
C LEU A 189 1.18 -12.76 -6.17
N VAL A 190 1.24 -11.49 -5.77
CA VAL A 190 0.67 -10.36 -6.52
C VAL A 190 1.25 -10.29 -7.92
N ARG A 191 2.58 -10.30 -8.04
CA ARG A 191 3.27 -10.23 -9.33
C ARG A 191 2.92 -11.40 -10.25
N ASN A 192 2.92 -12.61 -9.70
CA ASN A 192 2.59 -13.83 -10.45
C ASN A 192 1.13 -13.85 -10.89
N THR A 193 0.22 -13.38 -10.03
CA THR A 193 -1.20 -13.23 -10.37
C THR A 193 -1.38 -12.25 -11.53
N ARG A 194 -0.71 -11.09 -11.47
CA ARG A 194 -0.70 -10.07 -12.51
C ARG A 194 -0.13 -10.61 -13.83
N ASP A 195 1.02 -11.28 -13.77
CA ASP A 195 1.67 -11.91 -14.93
C ASP A 195 0.71 -12.88 -15.65
N CYS A 196 -0.03 -13.71 -14.91
CA CYS A 196 -1.00 -14.63 -15.50
C CYS A 196 -2.20 -13.92 -16.12
N LEU A 197 -2.78 -12.94 -15.41
CA LEU A 197 -3.98 -12.23 -15.87
C LEU A 197 -3.71 -11.27 -17.04
N GLU A 198 -2.51 -10.67 -17.12
CA GLU A 198 -2.14 -9.79 -18.23
C GLU A 198 -1.70 -10.56 -19.47
N HIS A 199 -0.85 -11.56 -19.29
CA HIS A 199 -0.21 -12.27 -20.38
C HIS A 199 -0.91 -13.58 -20.74
N HIS A 200 -2.12 -13.80 -20.21
CA HIS A 200 -2.95 -14.99 -20.46
C HIS A 200 -2.19 -16.30 -20.22
N ARG A 201 -1.33 -16.34 -19.18
CA ARG A 201 -0.58 -17.55 -18.82
C ARG A 201 -1.46 -18.48 -18.00
N SER A 202 -1.25 -19.78 -18.15
CA SER A 202 -1.82 -20.77 -17.24
C SER A 202 -1.28 -20.54 -15.82
N GLY A 203 -2.12 -20.75 -14.81
CA GLY A 203 -1.76 -20.62 -13.40
C GLY A 203 -2.62 -19.68 -12.57
N VAL A 204 -3.56 -18.96 -13.18
CA VAL A 204 -4.65 -18.27 -12.46
C VAL A 204 -5.99 -18.73 -13.00
N VAL A 205 -6.90 -19.10 -12.11
CA VAL A 205 -8.29 -19.40 -12.46
C VAL A 205 -9.18 -18.45 -11.68
N VAL A 206 -9.98 -17.67 -12.42
CA VAL A 206 -10.99 -16.76 -11.88
C VAL A 206 -12.35 -17.28 -12.28
N ARG A 207 -13.25 -17.41 -11.31
CA ARG A 207 -14.61 -17.89 -11.49
C ARG A 207 -15.56 -16.84 -10.92
N ASP A 208 -16.61 -16.51 -11.66
CA ASP A 208 -17.74 -15.73 -11.13
C ASP A 208 -18.61 -16.66 -10.24
N PHE A 209 -19.83 -16.24 -9.91
CA PHE A 209 -20.78 -17.12 -9.25
C PHE A 209 -21.04 -18.39 -10.07
N GLU A 210 -20.98 -19.55 -9.42
CA GLU A 210 -21.15 -20.86 -10.05
C GLU A 210 -22.09 -21.74 -9.22
N PRO A 211 -22.99 -22.52 -9.84
CA PRO A 211 -23.76 -23.52 -9.11
C PRO A 211 -22.87 -24.65 -8.61
N GLU A 212 -23.12 -25.13 -7.39
CA GLU A 212 -22.46 -26.28 -6.79
C GLU A 212 -23.36 -27.53 -6.81
N PRO A 213 -22.79 -28.75 -6.78
CA PRO A 213 -23.57 -29.99 -6.81
C PRO A 213 -24.57 -30.17 -5.66
N ASP A 214 -24.36 -29.47 -4.54
CA ASP A 214 -25.27 -29.46 -3.38
C ASP A 214 -26.43 -28.47 -3.53
N GLY A 215 -26.56 -27.81 -4.68
CA GLY A 215 -27.59 -26.82 -4.98
C GLY A 215 -27.28 -25.41 -4.44
N ARG A 216 -26.11 -25.20 -3.83
CA ARG A 216 -25.64 -23.86 -3.44
C ARG A 216 -25.07 -23.12 -4.64
N ILE A 217 -24.86 -21.83 -4.47
CA ILE A 217 -24.14 -21.00 -5.43
C ILE A 217 -22.84 -20.56 -4.75
N ALA A 218 -21.72 -20.98 -5.32
CA ALA A 218 -20.39 -20.50 -4.94
C ALA A 218 -20.27 -19.02 -5.29
N VAL A 219 -19.66 -18.25 -4.39
CA VAL A 219 -19.28 -16.85 -4.63
C VAL A 219 -18.11 -16.76 -5.63
N PRO A 220 -17.83 -15.57 -6.21
CA PRO A 220 -16.68 -15.39 -7.08
C PRO A 220 -15.36 -15.80 -6.39
N THR A 221 -14.55 -16.61 -7.09
CA THR A 221 -13.32 -17.18 -6.54
C THR A 221 -12.12 -17.00 -7.46
N ILE A 222 -10.94 -16.90 -6.85
CA ILE A 222 -9.64 -16.89 -7.50
C ILE A 222 -8.78 -18.02 -6.95
N GLU A 223 -7.96 -18.61 -7.82
CA GLU A 223 -6.99 -19.64 -7.50
C GLU A 223 -5.70 -19.32 -8.24
N VAL A 224 -4.55 -19.51 -7.58
CA VAL A 224 -3.23 -19.25 -8.15
C VAL A 224 -2.33 -20.46 -7.92
N ASN A 225 -1.71 -20.94 -8.99
CA ASN A 225 -0.63 -21.91 -8.94
C ASN A 225 0.36 -21.58 -10.07
N PHE A 226 1.32 -20.71 -9.76
CA PHE A 226 2.27 -20.22 -10.75
C PHE A 226 3.61 -19.86 -10.10
N ARG A 227 4.71 -20.42 -10.63
CA ARG A 227 6.10 -20.12 -10.22
C ARG A 227 6.32 -20.15 -8.70
N GLY A 228 5.79 -21.17 -8.03
CA GLY A 228 5.92 -21.36 -6.59
C GLY A 228 4.96 -20.53 -5.73
N SER A 229 4.21 -19.59 -6.31
CA SER A 229 3.08 -18.96 -5.62
C SER A 229 1.85 -19.86 -5.68
N THR A 230 1.30 -20.17 -4.51
CA THR A 230 0.10 -21.00 -4.37
C THR A 230 -0.96 -20.24 -3.58
N LEU A 231 -2.16 -20.14 -4.13
CA LEU A 231 -3.37 -19.67 -3.48
C LEU A 231 -4.46 -20.71 -3.80
N PRO A 232 -4.98 -21.46 -2.81
CA PRO A 232 -6.12 -22.35 -3.04
C PRO A 232 -7.34 -21.54 -3.49
N ARG A 233 -8.39 -22.20 -3.99
CA ARG A 233 -9.65 -21.54 -4.36
C ARG A 233 -10.12 -20.64 -3.19
N TYR A 234 -10.14 -19.33 -3.42
CA TYR A 234 -10.38 -18.33 -2.39
C TYR A 234 -11.38 -17.28 -2.88
N ARG A 235 -12.20 -16.72 -1.99
CA ARG A 235 -13.15 -15.66 -2.34
C ARG A 235 -12.40 -14.41 -2.78
N ILE A 236 -12.80 -13.83 -3.92
CA ILE A 236 -12.07 -12.72 -4.54
C ILE A 236 -12.04 -11.47 -3.65
N SER A 237 -13.18 -11.06 -3.08
CA SER A 237 -13.23 -9.90 -2.18
C SER A 237 -12.33 -10.08 -0.94
N SER A 238 -12.27 -11.30 -0.40
CA SER A 238 -11.38 -11.63 0.71
C SER A 238 -9.91 -11.61 0.31
N PHE A 239 -9.57 -12.11 -0.88
CA PHE A 239 -8.22 -12.03 -1.44
C PHE A 239 -7.79 -10.56 -1.61
N MET A 240 -8.65 -9.73 -2.23
CA MET A 240 -8.35 -8.33 -2.49
C MET A 240 -8.08 -7.55 -1.19
N SER A 241 -8.99 -7.68 -0.20
CA SER A 241 -8.84 -7.02 1.10
C SER A 241 -7.58 -7.46 1.86
N GLN A 242 -7.24 -8.74 1.83
CA GLN A 242 -6.03 -9.25 2.49
C GLN A 242 -4.75 -8.79 1.83
N VAL A 243 -4.69 -8.81 0.49
CA VAL A 243 -3.54 -8.30 -0.26
C VAL A 243 -3.36 -6.81 0.02
N GLU A 244 -4.42 -6.01 -0.02
CA GLU A 244 -4.35 -4.58 0.30
C GLU A 244 -3.75 -4.35 1.70
N ARG A 245 -4.32 -5.01 2.72
CA ARG A 245 -3.82 -4.89 4.11
C ARG A 245 -2.34 -5.25 4.21
N GLN A 246 -1.95 -6.38 3.61
CA GLN A 246 -0.58 -6.84 3.66
C GLN A 246 0.38 -5.88 2.93
N LEU A 247 -0.03 -5.30 1.81
CA LEU A 247 0.78 -4.32 1.08
C LEU A 247 1.01 -3.04 1.90
N VAL A 248 -0.03 -2.57 2.59
CA VAL A 248 0.05 -1.39 3.46
C VAL A 248 0.96 -1.66 4.66
N ASP A 249 0.77 -2.79 5.33
CA ASP A 249 1.61 -3.19 6.46
C ASP A 249 3.07 -3.41 6.02
N THR A 250 3.28 -3.96 4.82
CA THR A 250 4.62 -4.10 4.22
C THR A 250 5.28 -2.74 3.99
N PHE A 251 4.56 -1.75 3.47
CA PHE A 251 5.11 -0.40 3.30
C PHE A 251 5.52 0.19 4.65
N GLU A 252 4.63 0.16 5.64
CA GLU A 252 4.88 0.73 6.96
C GLU A 252 6.10 0.08 7.60
N MET A 253 6.13 -1.25 7.67
CA MET A 253 7.20 -1.98 8.33
C MET A 253 8.52 -1.91 7.57
N LEU A 254 8.50 -1.94 6.24
CA LEU A 254 9.71 -1.72 5.44
C LEU A 254 10.29 -0.32 5.71
N SER A 255 9.45 0.71 5.77
CA SER A 255 9.87 2.08 6.10
C SER A 255 10.48 2.17 7.50
N VAL A 256 9.87 1.50 8.50
CA VAL A 256 10.38 1.42 9.88
C VAL A 256 11.75 0.75 9.92
N HIS A 257 11.87 -0.45 9.34
CA HIS A 257 13.12 -1.21 9.40
C HIS A 257 14.25 -0.52 8.64
N MET A 258 14.01 -0.04 7.41
CA MET A 258 15.04 0.66 6.63
C MET A 258 15.51 1.93 7.34
N SER A 259 14.56 2.71 7.88
CA SER A 259 14.90 3.93 8.63
C SER A 259 15.69 3.62 9.90
N SER A 260 15.31 2.57 10.63
CA SER A 260 16.02 2.15 11.85
C SER A 260 17.45 1.70 11.55
N LYS A 261 17.64 0.89 10.48
CA LYS A 261 18.95 0.34 10.11
C LYS A 261 19.89 1.38 9.48
N CYS A 262 19.36 2.41 8.84
CA CYS A 262 20.14 3.45 8.17
C CYS A 262 20.20 4.78 8.97
N MET A 263 19.68 4.78 10.20
CA MET A 263 19.67 5.95 11.07
C MET A 263 21.10 6.37 11.42
N LYS A 264 21.34 7.67 11.36
CA LYS A 264 22.57 8.33 11.81
C LYS A 264 22.40 8.79 13.27
N PRO A 265 23.48 8.80 14.06
CA PRO A 265 23.46 9.40 15.39
C PRO A 265 23.03 10.87 15.31
N PHE A 266 22.15 11.28 16.21
CA PHE A 266 21.72 12.66 16.33
C PHE A 266 22.32 13.27 17.59
N ALA A 267 23.28 14.18 17.44
CA ALA A 267 23.93 14.89 18.55
C ALA A 267 24.46 13.98 19.68
N GLY A 268 24.89 12.75 19.36
CA GLY A 268 25.38 11.78 20.35
C GLY A 268 24.28 11.09 21.19
N ILE A 269 23.01 11.39 20.93
CA ILE A 269 21.86 10.79 21.61
C ILE A 269 21.51 9.45 20.94
N PRO A 270 21.32 8.36 21.72
CA PRO A 270 20.94 7.05 21.18
C PRO A 270 19.46 7.05 20.80
N MET A 271 19.17 7.63 19.63
CA MET A 271 17.84 7.59 19.02
C MET A 271 17.47 6.16 18.62
N GLN A 272 16.17 5.86 18.67
CA GLN A 272 15.57 4.62 18.19
C GLN A 272 14.25 4.92 17.48
N ILE A 273 13.74 3.95 16.71
CA ILE A 273 12.35 4.00 16.21
C ILE A 273 11.52 3.07 17.09
N GLY A 274 10.43 3.59 17.64
CA GLY A 274 9.55 2.86 18.55
C GLY A 274 8.07 3.17 18.28
N PRO A 275 7.17 2.31 18.78
CA PRO A 275 5.74 2.55 18.72
C PRO A 275 5.38 3.75 19.60
N LEU A 276 4.53 4.63 19.08
CA LEU A 276 3.97 5.73 19.84
C LEU A 276 2.92 5.22 20.84
N PRO A 277 2.77 5.88 22.00
CA PRO A 277 1.58 5.74 22.84
C PRO A 277 0.28 6.02 22.06
N GLU A 278 -0.82 5.37 22.42
CA GLU A 278 -2.09 5.40 21.66
C GLU A 278 -2.66 6.83 21.48
N ASP A 279 -2.58 7.66 22.52
CA ASP A 279 -2.96 9.07 22.49
C ASP A 279 -2.15 9.86 21.46
N MET A 280 -0.84 9.59 21.38
CA MET A 280 0.04 10.21 20.40
C MET A 280 -0.18 9.64 18.99
N GLN A 281 -0.51 8.36 18.85
CA GLN A 281 -0.85 7.77 17.54
C GLN A 281 -2.08 8.44 16.92
N ASN A 282 -3.06 8.80 17.75
CA ASN A 282 -4.26 9.52 17.32
C ASN A 282 -3.95 10.97 16.95
N ALA A 283 -3.11 11.66 17.73
CA ALA A 283 -2.74 13.04 17.46
C ALA A 283 -1.84 13.18 16.22
N TRP A 284 -0.92 12.25 16.00
CA TRP A 284 0.07 12.34 14.91
C TRP A 284 -0.34 11.55 13.67
N HIS A 285 -1.38 10.72 13.81
CA HIS A 285 -1.89 9.83 12.77
C HIS A 285 -0.86 8.83 12.23
N VAL A 286 0.12 8.44 13.05
CA VAL A 286 1.18 7.45 12.71
C VAL A 286 1.39 6.48 13.86
N ARG A 287 2.00 5.32 13.61
CA ARG A 287 2.26 4.31 14.64
C ARG A 287 3.66 4.37 15.21
N PHE A 288 4.63 4.77 14.39
CA PHE A 288 6.04 4.77 14.75
C PHE A 288 6.67 6.16 14.62
N ALA A 289 7.61 6.47 15.48
CA ALA A 289 8.41 7.69 15.38
C ALA A 289 9.85 7.44 15.85
N TYR A 290 10.74 8.37 15.54
CA TYR A 290 12.03 8.45 16.24
C TYR A 290 11.78 8.86 17.69
N GLY A 291 12.61 8.38 18.62
CA GLY A 291 12.49 8.69 20.04
C GLY A 291 13.52 7.97 20.88
N MET A 292 13.29 7.98 22.19
CA MET A 292 14.11 7.32 23.19
C MET A 292 13.22 6.57 24.17
N TYR A 293 13.76 5.52 24.78
CA TYR A 293 13.12 4.89 25.92
C TYR A 293 13.68 5.47 27.22
N GLU A 294 12.79 5.90 28.11
CA GLU A 294 13.13 6.18 29.50
C GLU A 294 13.52 4.89 30.24
N GLN A 295 14.15 5.04 31.41
CA GLN A 295 14.53 3.89 32.26
C GLN A 295 13.33 3.02 32.70
N ASN A 296 12.13 3.59 32.72
CA ASN A 296 10.88 2.89 33.02
C ASN A 296 10.28 2.14 31.80
N GLY A 297 10.96 2.17 30.64
CA GLY A 297 10.49 1.56 29.39
C GLY A 297 9.47 2.39 28.61
N ARG A 298 9.16 3.62 29.03
CA ARG A 298 8.26 4.52 28.30
C ARG A 298 8.96 5.11 27.08
N PHE A 299 8.32 5.02 25.92
CA PHE A 299 8.80 5.65 24.69
C PHE A 299 8.44 7.14 24.68
N ILE A 300 9.46 7.99 24.49
CA ILE A 300 9.32 9.43 24.28
C ILE A 300 9.68 9.73 22.83
N PRO A 301 8.73 10.16 21.99
CA PRO A 301 9.04 10.52 20.63
C PRO A 301 9.85 11.82 20.55
N CYS A 302 10.73 11.86 19.55
CA CYS A 302 11.42 13.04 19.06
C CYS A 302 10.80 13.39 17.70
N GLY A 303 9.96 14.43 17.69
CA GLY A 303 9.19 14.84 16.53
C GLY A 303 9.30 16.33 16.34
#